data_AF-A0A838UCG9-F1
#
_entry.id   AF-A0A838UCG9-F1
#
_cell.length_a   1.000
_cell.length_b   1.000
_cell.length_c   1.000
_cell.angle_alpha   90.00
_cell.angle_beta   90.00
_cell.angle_gamma   90.00
#
_symmetry.space_group_name_H-M   'P 1'
#
loop_
_entity.id
_entity.type
_entity.pdbx_description
1 polymer ?
#
loop_
_entity_poly.entity_id
_entity_poly.type
_entity_poly.pdbx_seq_one_letter_code
_entity_poly.pdbx_strand_id
1 'polypeptide(L)' 'MSDDLVYRIFVELAVLEKKRDVDGNWLTMESQEVSRLLKKAFSFVARAETEGPARQMKPAGG' A
#
# COMPACT_ATOMS: atom_id res chain seq x y z
N MET A 1 -10.44 -0.89 -10.38
CA MET A 1 -9.13 -0.21 -10.59
C MET A 1 -8.42 0.08 -9.27
N SER A 2 -9.06 0.65 -8.23
CA SER A 2 -8.44 0.83 -6.90
C SER A 2 -8.06 -0.50 -6.24
N ASP A 3 -8.95 -1.48 -6.31
CA ASP A 3 -8.81 -2.73 -5.56
C ASP A 3 -7.66 -3.60 -6.10
N ASP A 4 -7.43 -3.57 -7.42
CA ASP A 4 -6.29 -4.24 -8.06
C ASP A 4 -4.96 -3.62 -7.62
N LEU A 5 -4.92 -2.29 -7.46
CA LEU A 5 -3.73 -1.58 -6.98
C LEU A 5 -3.45 -1.91 -5.50
N VAL A 6 -4.49 -1.88 -4.65
CA VAL A 6 -4.37 -2.26 -3.23
C VAL A 6 -3.88 -3.70 -3.12
N TYR A 7 -4.43 -4.62 -3.91
CA TYR A 7 -4.01 -6.01 -3.91
C TYR A 7 -2.54 -6.18 -4.34
N ARG A 8 -2.09 -5.48 -5.40
CA ARG A 8 -0.67 -5.49 -5.81
C ARG A 8 0.26 -4.99 -4.71
N ILE A 9 -0.08 -3.88 -4.06
CA ILE A 9 0.71 -3.33 -2.95
C ILE A 9 0.73 -4.31 -1.77
N PHE A 10 -0.42 -4.91 -1.44
CA PHE A 10 -0.51 -5.92 -0.39
C PHE A 10 0.42 -7.11 -0.65
N VAL A 11 0.43 -7.62 -1.90
CA VAL A 11 1.31 -8.74 -2.30
C VAL A 11 2.78 -8.35 -2.22
N GLU A 12 3.15 -7.16 -2.70
CA GLU A 12 4.54 -6.67 -2.59
C GLU A 12 4.99 -6.51 -1.14
N LEU A 13 4.13 -5.96 -0.29
CA LEU A 13 4.43 -5.87 1.14
C LEU A 13 4.61 -7.25 1.78
N ALA A 14 3.81 -8.23 1.37
CA ALA A 14 3.96 -9.59 1.85
C ALA A 14 5.30 -10.21 1.43
N VAL A 15 5.81 -9.92 0.23
CA VAL A 15 7.13 -10.36 -0.22
C VAL A 15 8.24 -9.67 0.58
N LEU A 16 8.18 -8.34 0.70
CA LEU A 16 9.16 -7.55 1.46
C LEU A 16 9.25 -7.96 2.93
N GLU A 17 8.13 -8.34 3.53
CA GLU A 17 8.06 -8.79 4.93
C GLU A 17 8.23 -10.32 5.09
N LYS A 18 8.64 -11.03 4.03
CA LYS A 18 8.92 -12.47 4.02
C LYS A 18 7.74 -13.34 4.45
N LYS A 19 6.53 -12.90 4.14
CA LYS A 19 5.26 -13.64 4.35
C LYS A 19 4.85 -14.39 3.09
N ARG A 20 5.28 -13.87 1.94
CA ARG A 20 5.14 -14.48 0.63
C ARG A 20 6.53 -14.56 -0.01
N ASP A 21 6.79 -15.61 -0.78
CA ASP A 21 7.99 -15.64 -1.63
C ASP A 21 7.74 -14.97 -2.99
N VAL A 22 8.80 -14.83 -3.78
CA VAL A 22 8.75 -14.21 -5.12
C VAL A 22 8.00 -15.05 -6.15
N ASP A 23 7.86 -16.35 -5.91
CA ASP A 23 7.13 -17.28 -6.75
C ASP A 23 5.61 -17.26 -6.44
N GLY A 24 5.23 -16.52 -5.40
CA GLY A 24 3.85 -16.27 -5.02
C GLY A 24 3.29 -17.24 -3.98
N ASN A 25 4.12 -18.08 -3.35
CA ASN A 25 3.70 -18.97 -2.28
C ASN A 25 3.68 -18.23 -0.94
N TRP A 26 2.67 -18.53 -0.11
CA TRP A 26 2.58 -18.01 1.25
C TRP A 26 3.39 -18.89 2.20
N LEU A 27 4.35 -18.29 2.90
CA LEU A 27 5.27 -19.00 3.80
C LEU A 27 4.60 -19.23 5.17
N THR A 28 4.00 -18.18 5.74
CA THR A 28 3.15 -18.22 6.92
C THR A 28 2.21 -17.03 6.88
N MET A 29 0.93 -17.22 7.21
CA MET A 29 0.00 -16.10 7.22
C MET A 29 -1.08 -16.28 8.29
N GLU A 30 -0.83 -15.69 9.46
CA GLU A 30 -1.86 -15.56 10.48
C GLU A 30 -2.85 -14.45 10.10
N SER A 31 -4.13 -14.60 10.45
CA SER A 31 -5.18 -13.64 10.11
C SER A 31 -4.89 -12.21 10.56
N GLN A 32 -4.15 -12.05 11.68
CA GLN A 32 -3.71 -10.75 12.17
C GLN A 32 -2.70 -10.07 11.24
N GLU A 33 -1.78 -10.84 10.65
CA GLU A 33 -0.79 -10.33 9.70
C GLU A 33 -1.44 -9.90 8.39
N VAL A 34 -2.43 -10.67 7.91
CA VAL A 34 -3.24 -10.29 6.74
C VAL A 34 -3.88 -8.93 6.93
N SER A 35 -4.56 -8.75 8.08
CA SER A 35 -5.22 -7.50 8.41
C SER A 35 -4.24 -6.33 8.51
N ARG A 36 -3.05 -6.55 9.08
CA ARG A 36 -2.01 -5.53 9.19
C ARG A 36 -1.48 -5.11 7.82
N LEU A 37 -1.17 -6.07 6.95
CA LEU A 37 -0.65 -5.83 5.60
C LEU A 37 -1.69 -5.12 4.72
N LEU A 38 -2.96 -5.51 4.79
CA LEU A 38 -4.05 -4.83 4.08
C LEU A 38 -4.21 -3.39 4.55
N LYS A 39 -4.26 -3.14 5.87
CA LYS A 39 -4.34 -1.77 6.41
C LYS A 39 -3.17 -0.91 5.93
N LYS A 40 -1.95 -1.48 5.88
CA LYS A 40 -0.76 -0.80 5.37
C LYS A 40 -0.89 -0.48 3.88
N ALA A 41 -1.34 -1.42 3.06
CA ALA A 41 -1.59 -1.20 1.63
C ALA A 41 -2.61 -0.07 1.38
N PHE A 42 -3.74 -0.07 2.08
CA PHE A 42 -4.73 1.02 2.00
C PHE A 42 -4.14 2.38 2.37
N SER A 43 -3.28 2.44 3.39
CA SER A 43 -2.63 3.69 3.79
C SER A 43 -1.70 4.27 2.72
N PHE A 44 -1.05 3.42 1.90
CA PHE A 44 -0.22 3.90 0.81
C PHE A 44 -1.05 4.49 -0.33
N VAL A 45 -2.17 3.85 -0.68
CA VAL A 45 -3.08 4.38 -1.69
C VAL A 45 -3.67 5.72 -1.22
N ALA A 46 -4.15 5.80 0.02
CA ALA A 46 -4.68 7.05 0.57
C ALA A 46 -3.66 8.20 0.58
N ARG A 47 -2.39 7.90 0.88
CA ARG A 47 -1.30 8.89 0.80
C ARG A 47 -1.03 9.35 -0.62
N ALA A 48 -0.98 8.44 -1.58
CA ALA A 48 -0.78 8.79 -2.99
C ALA A 48 -1.92 9.68 -3.53
N GLU A 49 -3.15 9.46 -3.07
CA GLU A 49 -4.31 10.29 -3.42
C GLU A 49 -4.27 11.69 -2.77
N THR A 50 -3.75 11.79 -1.55
CA THR A 50 -3.62 13.08 -0.84
C THR A 50 -2.38 13.89 -1.23
N GLU A 51 -1.34 13.22 -1.74
CA GLU A 51 -0.08 13.82 -2.20
C GLU A 51 -0.01 13.98 -3.73
N GLY A 52 -1.15 13.96 -4.44
CA GLY A 52 -1.23 14.36 -5.85
C GLY A 52 -0.58 15.74 -6.09
N PRO A 53 -0.31 16.16 -7.35
CA PRO A 53 0.54 17.33 -7.70
C PRO A 53 0.10 18.72 -7.17
N ALA A 54 -0.84 18.80 -6.24
CA ALA A 54 -1.40 20.00 -5.62
C ALA A 54 -0.72 20.43 -4.30
N ARG A 55 0.61 20.42 -4.21
CA ARG A 55 1.35 21.23 -3.22
C ARG A 55 2.42 22.14 -3.84
N GLN A 56 2.25 22.52 -5.11
CA GLN A 56 2.86 23.72 -5.68
C GLN A 56 1.80 24.80 -5.97
N MET A 57 1.02 25.18 -4.96
CA MET A 57 0.39 26.50 -4.95
C MET A 57 0.97 27.27 -3.77
N LYS A 58 2.06 27.99 -4.06
CA LYS A 58 2.48 29.12 -3.22
C LYS A 58 1.28 30.07 -3.06
N PRO A 59 1.04 30.66 -1.89
CA PRO A 59 0.13 31.78 -1.82
C PRO A 59 0.71 32.92 -2.66
N ALA A 60 -0.02 33.32 -3.70
CA ALA A 60 0.13 34.65 -4.25
C ALA A 60 -0.29 35.62 -3.14
N GLY A 61 0.57 36.61 -2.87
CA GLY A 61 0.46 37.46 -1.71
C GLY A 61 -0.85 38.23 -1.56
N GLY A 62 -1.04 38.74 -0.34
CA GLY A 62 -1.97 39.79 0.05
C GLY A 62 -1.35 40.53 1.21
#